data_AF-A0A090KMS7-F1
#
_entry.id   AF-A0A090KMS7-F1
#
_cell.length_a   1.000
_cell.length_b   1.000
_cell.length_c   1.000
_cell.angle_alpha   90.00
_cell.angle_beta   90.00
_cell.angle_gamma   90.00
#
_symmetry.space_group_name_H-M   'P 1'
#
loop_
_entity.id
_entity.type
_entity.pdbx_description
1 polymer ?
#
loop_
_entity_poly.entity_id
_entity_poly.type
_entity_poly.pdbx_seq_one_letter_code
_entity_poly.pdbx_strand_id
1 'polypeptide(L)'
;MGIPITNECRGNARCSTCRVLVLNGLGHCSPRNEKERALAEQLHFSDRVRLACQTTITGNVTMRRLILDAEDAGLTDQRKEATAHGLVGEERQIAILFVDVRDSTSFAESVPPFDVIHIFRRFYDHMDKAVMDNGGHIACYAGDGLMALFGIESSECAPLQAVRTGLDMLHSVKRNIQPYVKRLFQRPFRIGVGAHFGEAVVGMVGGGLQERVTALGDAVNIASRIERANKQARTEFLVSEALLREVKGQVRVGKSLNVKLPGKTGKYALHEVVGIRTARGKQRTGARPPV
;
A
#
# COMPACT_ATOMS: atom_id res chain seq x y z
N MET A 1 -29.15 22.07 -18.01
CA MET A 1 -28.16 20.97 -18.14
C MET A 1 -26.84 21.46 -17.55
N GLY A 2 -26.25 20.72 -16.61
CA GLY A 2 -24.98 21.11 -15.99
C GLY A 2 -23.79 20.86 -16.92
N ILE A 3 -22.69 21.55 -16.66
CA ILE A 3 -21.40 21.28 -17.32
C ILE A 3 -20.82 20.02 -16.68
N PRO A 4 -20.51 18.94 -17.44
CA PRO A 4 -19.90 17.75 -16.88
C PRO A 4 -18.47 18.07 -16.42
N ILE A 5 -18.18 17.81 -15.15
CA ILE A 5 -16.86 18.05 -14.54
C ILE A 5 -16.37 16.73 -13.92
N THR A 6 -15.14 16.34 -14.27
CA THR A 6 -14.48 15.12 -13.78
C THR A 6 -14.32 15.13 -12.26
N ASN A 7 -14.56 14.00 -11.60
CA ASN A 7 -14.45 13.85 -10.15
C ASN A 7 -13.93 12.46 -9.72
N GLU A 8 -12.65 12.19 -9.91
CA GLU A 8 -12.03 10.86 -9.69
C GLU A 8 -12.31 10.26 -8.30
N CYS A 9 -12.30 11.09 -7.25
CA CYS A 9 -12.64 10.63 -5.89
C CYS A 9 -14.15 10.39 -5.65
N ARG A 10 -14.97 10.40 -6.70
CA ARG A 10 -16.44 10.23 -6.64
C ARG A 10 -17.13 11.21 -5.68
N GLY A 11 -16.62 12.44 -5.61
CA GLY A 11 -17.20 13.49 -4.77
C GLY A 11 -16.81 13.43 -3.30
N ASN A 12 -15.67 12.81 -2.94
CA ASN A 12 -15.19 12.73 -1.56
C ASN A 12 -14.21 13.84 -1.12
N ALA A 13 -14.03 14.91 -1.92
CA ALA A 13 -13.06 15.98 -1.65
C ALA A 13 -11.60 15.49 -1.51
N ARG A 14 -11.22 14.51 -2.33
CA ARG A 14 -9.89 13.87 -2.29
C ARG A 14 -9.09 14.00 -3.60
N CYS A 15 -9.66 14.60 -4.64
CA CYS A 15 -8.99 14.82 -5.93
C CYS A 15 -8.97 16.31 -6.32
N SER A 16 -8.13 16.66 -7.30
CA SER A 16 -8.08 18.01 -7.90
C SER A 16 -9.03 18.19 -9.08
N THR A 17 -9.48 17.10 -9.70
CA THR A 17 -10.16 17.11 -11.00
C THR A 17 -11.48 17.86 -11.05
N CYS A 18 -12.16 18.03 -9.91
CA CYS A 18 -13.41 18.78 -9.79
C CYS A 18 -13.24 20.21 -9.25
N ARG A 19 -12.02 20.65 -8.99
CA ARG A 19 -11.75 21.98 -8.44
C ARG A 19 -11.95 23.04 -9.51
N VAL A 20 -12.75 24.05 -9.18
CA VAL A 20 -13.03 25.20 -10.03
C VAL A 20 -12.76 26.48 -9.28
N LEU A 21 -12.32 27.50 -10.01
CA LEU A 21 -12.24 28.86 -9.50
C LEU A 21 -13.50 29.61 -9.95
N VAL A 22 -14.33 30.01 -8.99
CA VAL A 22 -15.49 30.88 -9.22
C VAL A 22 -15.00 32.30 -9.45
N LEU A 23 -15.21 32.79 -10.67
CA LEU A 23 -14.84 34.14 -11.09
C LEU A 23 -15.94 35.14 -10.71
N ASN A 24 -17.20 34.78 -10.93
CA ASN A 24 -18.38 35.61 -10.63
C ASN A 24 -19.53 34.75 -10.09
N GLY A 25 -20.39 35.34 -9.25
CA GLY A 25 -21.61 34.68 -8.75
C GLY A 25 -21.41 33.78 -7.53
N LEU A 26 -20.36 33.99 -6.71
CA LEU A 26 -20.08 33.16 -5.53
C LEU A 26 -21.28 33.07 -4.56
N GLY A 27 -22.08 34.14 -4.44
CA GLY A 27 -23.29 34.13 -3.60
C GLY A 27 -24.40 33.18 -4.08
N HIS A 28 -24.34 32.70 -5.33
CA HIS A 28 -25.25 31.69 -5.87
C HIS A 28 -24.77 30.25 -5.64
N CYS A 29 -23.57 30.07 -5.10
CA CYS A 29 -23.02 28.77 -4.74
C CYS A 29 -23.49 28.38 -3.34
N SER A 30 -23.80 27.10 -3.14
CA SER A 30 -24.09 26.57 -1.80
C SER A 30 -22.89 26.79 -0.86
N PRO A 31 -23.14 26.99 0.46
CA PRO A 31 -22.08 26.96 1.46
C PRO A 31 -21.24 25.69 1.37
N ARG A 32 -19.98 25.74 1.81
CA ARG A 32 -19.13 24.54 1.86
C ARG A 32 -19.75 23.52 2.81
N ASN A 33 -19.92 22.30 2.32
CA ASN A 33 -20.18 21.16 3.18
C ASN A 33 -18.93 20.84 4.03
N GLU A 34 -19.05 19.88 4.94
CA GLU A 34 -17.97 19.49 5.85
C GLU A 34 -16.69 19.03 5.11
N LYS A 35 -16.83 18.16 4.10
CA LYS A 35 -15.70 17.62 3.33
C LYS A 35 -14.96 18.70 2.55
N GLU A 36 -15.69 19.57 1.86
CA GLU A 36 -15.13 20.70 1.11
C GLU A 36 -14.41 21.69 2.03
N ARG A 37 -14.98 21.95 3.21
CA ARG A 37 -14.40 22.86 4.21
C ARG A 37 -13.09 22.32 4.77
N ALA A 38 -13.07 21.05 5.17
CA ALA A 38 -11.85 20.40 5.66
C ALA A 38 -10.72 20.44 4.61
N LEU A 39 -11.03 20.14 3.33
CA LEU A 39 -10.04 20.23 2.26
C LEU A 39 -9.56 21.67 2.04
N ALA A 40 -10.47 22.64 2.05
CA ALA A 40 -10.15 24.05 1.85
C ALA A 40 -9.26 24.61 2.97
N GLU A 41 -9.50 24.22 4.22
CA GLU A 41 -8.65 24.56 5.36
C GLU A 41 -7.27 23.92 5.22
N GLN A 42 -7.21 22.63 4.88
CA GLN A 42 -5.96 21.89 4.72
C GLN A 42 -5.05 22.46 3.62
N LEU A 43 -5.64 22.90 2.50
CA LEU A 43 -4.89 23.40 1.34
C LEU A 43 -4.91 24.94 1.24
N HIS A 44 -5.45 25.62 2.26
CA HIS A 44 -5.56 27.08 2.34
C HIS A 44 -6.23 27.72 1.11
N PHE A 45 -7.35 27.15 0.68
CA PHE A 45 -8.13 27.66 -0.44
C PHE A 45 -8.92 28.91 -0.07
N SER A 46 -8.87 29.93 -0.93
CA SER A 46 -9.84 31.03 -0.88
C SER A 46 -11.26 30.52 -1.09
N ASP A 47 -12.27 31.26 -0.63
CA ASP A 47 -13.69 30.90 -0.79
C ASP A 47 -14.14 30.76 -2.25
N ARG A 48 -13.38 31.33 -3.18
CA ARG A 48 -13.63 31.24 -4.63
C ARG A 48 -13.23 29.89 -5.22
N VAL A 49 -12.36 29.13 -4.57
CA VAL A 49 -12.04 27.77 -5.00
C VAL A 49 -13.08 26.82 -4.41
N ARG A 50 -13.86 26.21 -5.31
CA ARG A 50 -14.98 25.32 -4.99
C ARG A 50 -14.80 23.94 -5.61
N LEU A 51 -15.45 22.95 -5.01
CA LEU A 51 -15.56 21.60 -5.58
C LEU A 51 -16.85 21.49 -6.37
N ALA A 52 -16.75 21.46 -7.70
CA ALA A 52 -17.92 21.43 -8.57
C ALA A 52 -18.79 20.17 -8.37
N CYS A 53 -18.20 19.06 -7.92
CA CYS A 53 -18.92 17.82 -7.61
C CYS A 53 -19.77 17.90 -6.32
N GLN A 54 -19.59 18.94 -5.50
CA GLN A 54 -20.25 19.12 -4.21
C GLN A 54 -21.00 20.45 -4.10
N THR A 55 -20.75 21.39 -5.01
CA THR A 55 -21.34 22.73 -4.99
C THR A 55 -22.60 22.78 -5.82
N THR A 56 -23.73 23.08 -5.19
CA THR A 56 -24.99 23.33 -5.90
C THR A 56 -25.07 24.81 -6.28
N ILE A 57 -25.65 25.10 -7.44
CA ILE A 57 -25.75 26.46 -7.98
C ILE A 57 -27.23 26.85 -8.12
N THR A 58 -27.58 28.03 -7.62
CA THR A 58 -28.96 28.56 -7.61
C THR A 58 -29.20 29.72 -8.57
N GLY A 59 -28.14 30.22 -9.22
CA GLY A 59 -28.17 31.36 -10.13
C GLY A 59 -27.00 31.36 -11.09
N ASN A 60 -26.77 32.47 -11.81
CA ASN A 60 -25.68 32.55 -12.78
C ASN A 60 -24.31 32.59 -12.09
N VAL A 61 -23.41 31.71 -12.52
CA VAL A 61 -22.03 31.60 -12.02
C VAL A 61 -21.08 31.53 -13.19
N THR A 62 -20.01 32.30 -13.15
CA THR A 62 -18.87 32.14 -14.05
C THR A 62 -17.77 31.44 -13.29
N MET A 63 -17.31 30.30 -13.79
CA MET A 63 -16.20 29.56 -13.19
C MET A 63 -15.22 29.15 -14.27
N ARG A 64 -13.95 28.99 -13.89
CA ARG A 64 -12.95 28.32 -14.73
C ARG A 64 -12.51 27.03 -14.06
N ARG A 65 -12.31 25.98 -14.86
CA ARG A 65 -11.59 24.80 -14.37
C ARG A 65 -10.18 25.23 -13.98
N LEU A 66 -9.64 24.62 -12.94
CA LEU A 66 -8.21 24.73 -12.63
C LEU A 66 -7.40 23.82 -13.57
N ILE A 67 -7.65 23.91 -14.87
CA ILE A 67 -6.80 23.31 -15.90
C ILE A 67 -5.67 24.30 -16.16
N LEU A 68 -4.44 23.91 -15.86
CA LEU A 68 -3.28 24.80 -15.99
C LEU A 68 -2.76 24.86 -17.43
N ASP A 69 -2.81 23.75 -18.16
CA ASP A 69 -2.28 23.63 -19.52
C ASP A 69 -2.92 22.49 -20.32
N ALA A 70 -2.44 22.26 -21.54
CA ALA A 70 -2.91 21.20 -22.43
C ALA A 70 -2.62 19.78 -21.91
N GLU A 71 -1.61 19.63 -21.05
CA GLU A 71 -1.28 18.35 -20.41
C GLU A 71 -2.32 18.02 -19.33
N ASP A 72 -2.65 18.97 -18.47
CA ASP A 72 -3.71 18.88 -17.45
C ASP A 72 -5.10 18.68 -18.08
N ALA A 73 -5.35 19.32 -19.24
CA ALA A 73 -6.54 19.06 -20.03
C ALA A 73 -6.59 17.60 -20.52
N GLY A 74 -5.46 17.07 -21.00
CA GLY A 74 -5.34 15.70 -21.51
C GLY A 74 -5.46 14.62 -20.43
N LEU A 75 -5.02 14.89 -19.19
CA LEU A 75 -5.15 13.99 -18.03
C LEU A 75 -6.57 13.95 -17.47
N THR A 76 -7.32 15.05 -17.59
CA THR A 76 -8.67 15.16 -17.01
C THR A 76 -9.81 14.87 -18.00
N ASP A 77 -9.49 14.65 -19.28
CA ASP A 77 -10.46 14.33 -20.32
C ASP A 77 -10.84 12.84 -20.28
N GLN A 78 -12.09 12.55 -19.95
CA GLN A 78 -12.66 11.20 -19.80
C GLN A 78 -12.66 10.37 -21.11
N ARG A 79 -12.13 10.92 -22.21
CA ARG A 79 -12.18 10.35 -23.56
C ARG A 79 -10.98 9.49 -23.92
N LYS A 80 -9.89 9.55 -23.15
CA LYS A 80 -8.80 8.58 -23.32
C LYS A 80 -9.14 7.33 -22.55
N GLU A 81 -9.71 6.40 -23.31
CA GLU A 81 -9.73 4.95 -23.13
C GLU A 81 -9.71 4.49 -21.66
N ALA A 82 -10.82 3.87 -21.25
CA ALA A 82 -10.76 2.86 -20.21
C ALA A 82 -9.52 2.01 -20.47
N THR A 83 -8.48 2.24 -19.67
CA THR A 83 -7.33 1.36 -19.64
C THR A 83 -7.87 -0.05 -19.47
N ALA A 84 -7.20 -1.06 -20.02
CA ALA A 84 -7.74 -2.43 -20.09
C ALA A 84 -8.21 -3.03 -18.74
N HIS A 85 -7.92 -2.36 -17.61
CA HIS A 85 -8.35 -2.69 -16.26
C HIS A 85 -9.20 -1.63 -15.52
N GLY A 86 -9.55 -0.50 -16.13
CA GLY A 86 -10.59 0.42 -15.62
C GLY A 86 -10.34 1.09 -14.26
N LEU A 87 -9.16 0.93 -13.66
CA LEU A 87 -8.83 1.48 -12.35
C LEU A 87 -8.38 2.95 -12.46
N VAL A 88 -9.36 3.84 -12.63
CA VAL A 88 -9.24 5.25 -12.20
C VAL A 88 -9.13 5.22 -10.67
N GLY A 89 -8.09 5.84 -10.10
CA GLY A 89 -7.71 5.68 -8.69
C GLY A 89 -8.89 5.52 -7.71
N GLU A 90 -9.01 4.34 -7.08
CA GLU A 90 -10.07 3.99 -6.14
C GLU A 90 -9.55 3.96 -4.70
N GLU A 91 -10.24 4.65 -3.79
CA GLU A 91 -9.99 4.51 -2.35
C GLU A 91 -10.42 3.11 -1.87
N ARG A 92 -9.49 2.38 -1.24
CA ARG A 92 -9.74 1.01 -0.76
C ARG A 92 -8.91 0.69 0.47
N GLN A 93 -9.46 -0.16 1.35
CA GLN A 93 -8.71 -0.81 2.42
C GLN A 93 -7.90 -1.98 1.84
N ILE A 94 -6.58 -1.91 1.94
CA ILE A 94 -5.67 -2.92 1.40
C ILE A 94 -4.58 -3.26 2.40
N ALA A 95 -4.00 -4.45 2.28
CA ALA A 95 -2.76 -4.80 2.99
C ALA A 95 -1.57 -4.52 2.07
N ILE A 96 -0.57 -3.84 2.62
CA ILE A 96 0.64 -3.42 1.93
C ILE A 96 1.81 -4.08 2.63
N LEU A 97 2.64 -4.79 1.88
CA LEU A 97 3.83 -5.47 2.37
C LEU A 97 5.07 -4.91 1.66
N PHE A 98 6.08 -4.58 2.44
CA PHE A 98 7.42 -4.27 1.96
C PHE A 98 8.38 -5.35 2.44
N VAL A 99 9.30 -5.74 1.56
CA VAL A 99 10.46 -6.57 1.89
C VAL A 99 11.72 -5.90 1.39
N ASP A 100 12.81 -6.01 2.14
CA ASP A 100 14.11 -5.37 1.87
C ASP A 100 15.26 -6.29 2.33
N VAL A 101 16.40 -6.28 1.64
CA VAL A 101 17.55 -7.12 1.99
C VAL A 101 18.40 -6.42 3.06
N ARG A 102 18.65 -7.12 4.16
CA ARG A 102 19.41 -6.56 5.27
C ARG A 102 20.87 -6.39 4.90
N ASP A 103 21.37 -5.17 5.14
CA ASP A 103 22.76 -4.79 4.93
C ASP A 103 23.20 -5.02 3.46
N SER A 104 22.26 -4.84 2.51
CA SER A 104 22.44 -5.09 1.07
C SER A 104 23.58 -4.30 0.44
N THR A 105 23.81 -3.06 0.86
CA THR A 105 24.95 -2.25 0.40
C THR A 105 26.27 -2.95 0.74
N SER A 106 26.45 -3.35 2.00
CA SER A 106 27.65 -4.05 2.45
C SER A 106 27.79 -5.42 1.78
N PHE A 107 26.66 -6.11 1.54
CA PHE A 107 26.64 -7.35 0.78
C PHE A 107 27.15 -7.15 -0.66
N ALA A 108 26.61 -6.16 -1.37
CA ALA A 108 26.95 -5.86 -2.76
C ALA A 108 28.40 -5.37 -2.95
N GLU A 109 28.97 -4.69 -1.96
CA GLU A 109 30.39 -4.30 -1.96
C GLU A 109 31.33 -5.51 -1.78
N SER A 110 30.85 -6.59 -1.17
CA SER A 110 31.66 -7.75 -0.78
C SER A 110 31.57 -8.94 -1.73
N VAL A 111 30.74 -8.85 -2.77
CA VAL A 111 30.43 -9.93 -3.71
C VAL A 111 30.56 -9.40 -5.14
N PRO A 112 31.13 -10.14 -6.10
CA PRO A 112 31.23 -9.68 -7.48
C PRO A 112 29.87 -9.26 -8.07
N PRO A 113 29.78 -8.17 -8.85
CA PRO A 113 28.50 -7.63 -9.31
C PRO A 113 27.60 -8.62 -10.08
N PHE A 114 28.19 -9.48 -10.92
CA PHE A 114 27.44 -10.52 -11.63
C PHE A 114 26.84 -11.58 -10.69
N ASP A 115 27.56 -11.94 -9.63
CA ASP A 115 27.06 -12.85 -8.61
C ASP A 115 25.95 -12.19 -7.79
N VAL A 116 26.09 -10.88 -7.48
CA VAL A 116 25.03 -10.10 -6.83
C VAL A 116 23.74 -10.15 -7.66
N ILE A 117 23.83 -9.88 -8.98
CA ILE A 117 22.68 -9.97 -9.89
C ILE A 117 22.06 -11.37 -9.88
N HIS A 118 22.88 -12.43 -9.92
CA HIS A 118 22.38 -13.80 -9.90
C HIS A 118 21.63 -14.13 -8.60
N ILE A 119 22.18 -13.69 -7.46
CA ILE A 119 21.57 -13.88 -6.14
C ILE A 119 20.24 -13.11 -6.04
N PHE A 120 20.21 -11.86 -6.52
CA PHE A 120 18.98 -11.06 -6.53
C PHE A 120 17.92 -11.64 -7.45
N ARG A 121 18.27 -12.15 -8.63
CA ARG A 121 17.32 -12.83 -9.50
C ARG A 121 16.69 -14.03 -8.81
N ARG A 122 17.50 -14.89 -8.21
CA ARG A 122 17.02 -16.04 -7.42
C ARG A 122 16.16 -15.59 -6.24
N PHE A 123 16.53 -14.50 -5.59
CA PHE A 123 15.75 -13.91 -4.51
C PHE A 123 14.37 -13.46 -4.98
N TYR A 124 14.29 -12.69 -6.07
CA TYR A 124 13.02 -12.24 -6.64
C TYR A 124 12.14 -13.41 -7.09
N ASP A 125 12.68 -14.44 -7.75
CA ASP A 125 11.91 -15.63 -8.14
C ASP A 125 11.19 -16.27 -6.93
N HIS A 126 11.84 -16.29 -5.76
CA HIS A 126 11.23 -16.79 -4.53
C HIS A 126 10.24 -15.81 -3.89
N MET A 127 10.50 -14.51 -3.95
CA MET A 127 9.61 -13.48 -3.40
C MET A 127 8.32 -13.41 -4.22
N ASP A 128 8.45 -13.41 -5.55
CA ASP A 128 7.34 -13.36 -6.49
C ASP A 128 6.41 -14.55 -6.28
N LYS A 129 6.99 -15.75 -6.15
CA LYS A 129 6.23 -16.96 -5.84
C LYS A 129 5.45 -16.82 -4.53
N ALA A 130 6.06 -16.30 -3.47
CA ALA A 130 5.39 -16.12 -2.18
C ALA A 130 4.24 -15.10 -2.24
N VAL A 131 4.35 -14.06 -3.08
CA VAL A 131 3.27 -13.09 -3.33
C VAL A 131 2.14 -13.75 -4.12
N MET A 132 2.47 -14.40 -5.24
CA MET A 132 1.49 -15.03 -6.13
C MET A 132 0.72 -16.17 -5.45
N ASP A 133 1.42 -17.07 -4.74
CA ASP A 133 0.81 -18.22 -4.04
C ASP A 133 -0.20 -17.78 -2.95
N ASN A 134 -0.08 -16.54 -2.46
CA ASN A 134 -0.97 -15.94 -1.45
C ASN A 134 -1.97 -14.94 -2.05
N GLY A 135 -2.05 -14.79 -3.36
CA GLY A 135 -3.01 -13.92 -4.05
C GLY A 135 -2.70 -12.42 -3.92
N GLY A 136 -1.43 -12.06 -3.78
CA GLY A 136 -0.97 -10.67 -3.82
C GLY A 136 -0.60 -10.20 -5.22
N HIS A 137 -0.44 -8.88 -5.36
CA HIS A 137 0.03 -8.22 -6.58
C HIS A 137 1.34 -7.50 -6.30
N ILE A 138 2.35 -7.70 -7.15
CA ILE A 138 3.63 -6.99 -7.05
C ILE A 138 3.48 -5.62 -7.71
N ALA A 139 3.49 -4.57 -6.92
CA ALA A 139 3.33 -3.20 -7.44
C ALA A 139 4.65 -2.66 -8.02
N CYS A 140 5.76 -2.85 -7.31
CA CYS A 140 7.07 -2.47 -7.81
C CYS A 140 8.22 -3.22 -7.12
N TYR A 141 9.33 -3.32 -7.82
CA TYR A 141 10.64 -3.63 -7.25
C TYR A 141 11.29 -2.31 -6.82
N ALA A 142 11.77 -2.25 -5.59
CA ALA A 142 12.33 -1.03 -5.00
C ALA A 142 13.76 -1.32 -4.54
N GLY A 143 14.74 -1.05 -5.40
CA GLY A 143 16.15 -1.34 -5.11
C GLY A 143 16.38 -2.84 -4.95
N ASP A 144 16.73 -3.26 -3.75
CA ASP A 144 16.98 -4.62 -3.29
C ASP A 144 15.75 -5.29 -2.64
N GLY A 145 14.61 -4.60 -2.67
CA GLY A 145 13.34 -5.04 -2.10
C GLY A 145 12.18 -5.06 -3.10
N LEU A 146 10.97 -5.29 -2.59
CA LEU A 146 9.72 -5.12 -3.34
C LEU A 146 8.56 -4.63 -2.48
N MET A 147 7.55 -4.09 -3.16
CA MET A 147 6.24 -3.75 -2.60
C MET A 147 5.18 -4.68 -3.18
N ALA A 148 4.43 -5.33 -2.29
CA ALA A 148 3.28 -6.16 -2.64
C ALA A 148 1.99 -5.60 -2.02
N LEU A 149 0.90 -5.74 -2.77
CA LEU A 149 -0.43 -5.26 -2.44
C LEU A 149 -1.40 -6.44 -2.37
N PHE A 150 -2.28 -6.43 -1.38
CA PHE A 150 -3.32 -7.44 -1.20
C PHE A 150 -4.65 -6.75 -0.99
N GLY A 151 -5.72 -7.31 -1.54
CA GLY A 151 -7.05 -6.71 -1.47
C GLY A 151 -7.40 -5.76 -2.60
N ILE A 152 -6.64 -5.76 -3.70
CA ILE A 152 -6.94 -4.99 -4.92
C ILE A 152 -8.27 -5.43 -5.55
N GLU A 153 -8.67 -6.70 -5.39
CA GLU A 153 -9.97 -7.21 -5.84
C GLU A 153 -10.94 -7.42 -4.66
N SER A 154 -10.50 -8.12 -3.60
CA SER A 154 -11.27 -8.36 -2.37
C SER A 154 -10.40 -8.24 -1.13
N SER A 155 -10.78 -7.38 -0.18
CA SER A 155 -9.97 -7.03 0.99
C SER A 155 -10.14 -7.96 2.20
N GLU A 156 -11.15 -8.83 2.23
CA GLU A 156 -11.51 -9.63 3.41
C GLU A 156 -10.36 -10.50 3.93
N CYS A 157 -9.62 -11.13 3.01
CA CYS A 157 -8.48 -11.99 3.34
C CYS A 157 -7.14 -11.26 3.31
N ALA A 158 -7.10 -10.00 2.87
CA ALA A 158 -5.86 -9.29 2.56
C ALA A 158 -4.88 -9.20 3.74
N PRO A 159 -5.31 -8.91 4.99
CA PRO A 159 -4.40 -8.89 6.14
C PRO A 159 -3.72 -10.24 6.39
N LEU A 160 -4.47 -11.35 6.28
CA LEU A 160 -3.93 -12.69 6.52
C LEU A 160 -3.04 -13.15 5.36
N GLN A 161 -3.39 -12.80 4.11
CA GLN A 161 -2.56 -13.06 2.93
C GLN A 161 -1.20 -12.39 3.05
N ALA A 162 -1.16 -11.10 3.41
CA ALA A 162 0.08 -10.37 3.63
C ALA A 162 0.95 -11.02 4.74
N VAL A 163 0.33 -11.48 5.83
CA VAL A 163 1.06 -12.21 6.89
C VAL A 163 1.63 -13.54 6.41
N ARG A 164 0.85 -14.34 5.67
CA ARG A 164 1.32 -15.60 5.10
C ARG A 164 2.48 -15.36 4.14
N THR A 165 2.35 -14.41 3.24
CA THR A 165 3.42 -14.02 2.32
C THR A 165 4.69 -13.65 3.06
N GLY A 166 4.63 -12.78 4.07
CA GLY A 166 5.82 -12.37 4.82
C GLY A 166 6.53 -13.54 5.50
N LEU A 167 5.76 -14.48 6.06
CA LEU A 167 6.31 -15.70 6.66
C LEU A 167 6.91 -16.66 5.61
N ASP A 168 6.26 -16.82 4.46
CA ASP A 168 6.74 -17.66 3.36
C ASP A 168 8.03 -17.09 2.75
N MET A 169 8.14 -15.77 2.62
CA MET A 169 9.36 -15.08 2.20
C MET A 169 10.52 -15.37 3.17
N LEU A 170 10.30 -15.21 4.48
CA LEU A 170 11.31 -15.51 5.50
C LEU A 170 11.74 -16.99 5.46
N HIS A 171 10.78 -17.90 5.37
CA HIS A 171 11.06 -19.33 5.26
C HIS A 171 11.85 -19.67 4.00
N SER A 172 11.50 -19.07 2.87
CA SER A 172 12.17 -19.31 1.59
C SER A 172 13.61 -18.80 1.63
N VAL A 173 13.86 -17.60 2.16
CA VAL A 173 15.22 -17.08 2.36
C VAL A 173 16.04 -18.04 3.21
N LYS A 174 15.52 -18.44 4.37
CA LYS A 174 16.22 -19.30 5.33
C LYS A 174 16.54 -20.69 4.75
N ARG A 175 15.64 -21.26 3.95
CA ARG A 175 15.80 -22.63 3.41
C ARG A 175 16.55 -22.67 2.08
N ASN A 176 16.32 -21.71 1.19
CA ASN A 176 16.71 -21.84 -0.22
C ASN A 176 17.81 -20.86 -0.65
N ILE A 177 17.92 -19.70 0.01
CA ILE A 177 18.81 -18.61 -0.43
C ILE A 177 20.00 -18.49 0.53
N GLN A 178 19.74 -18.38 1.82
CA GLN A 178 20.78 -18.20 2.83
C GLN A 178 21.83 -19.34 2.82
N PRO A 179 21.47 -20.64 2.70
CA PRO A 179 22.48 -21.70 2.63
C PRO A 179 23.33 -21.63 1.35
N TYR A 180 22.71 -21.24 0.23
CA TYR A 180 23.39 -21.07 -1.06
C TYR A 180 24.44 -19.93 -0.96
N VAL A 181 24.01 -18.76 -0.48
CA VAL A 181 24.89 -17.59 -0.32
C VAL A 181 26.01 -17.87 0.70
N LYS A 182 25.67 -18.51 1.82
CA LYS A 182 26.65 -18.86 2.85
C LYS A 182 27.70 -19.84 2.33
N ARG A 183 27.31 -20.83 1.53
CA ARG A 183 28.25 -21.83 1.00
C ARG A 183 29.23 -21.25 -0.02
N LEU A 184 28.75 -20.38 -0.90
CA LEU A 184 29.56 -19.84 -2.00
C LEU A 184 30.38 -18.61 -1.59
N PHE A 185 29.79 -17.73 -0.78
CA PHE A 185 30.38 -16.43 -0.47
C PHE A 185 30.71 -16.25 1.02
N GLN A 186 30.37 -17.22 1.88
CA GLN A 186 30.60 -17.15 3.34
C GLN A 186 29.95 -15.91 3.99
N ARG A 187 28.89 -15.39 3.37
CA ARG A 187 28.14 -14.22 3.87
C ARG A 187 26.75 -14.61 4.35
N PRO A 188 26.20 -13.89 5.35
CA PRO A 188 24.79 -14.01 5.69
C PRO A 188 23.92 -13.36 4.61
N PHE A 189 22.72 -13.89 4.41
CA PHE A 189 21.68 -13.28 3.60
C PHE A 189 20.39 -13.29 4.42
N ARG A 190 19.83 -12.12 4.67
CA ARG A 190 18.66 -11.92 5.55
C ARG A 190 17.78 -10.83 4.97
N ILE A 191 16.50 -10.85 5.32
CA ILE A 191 15.53 -9.85 4.87
C ILE A 191 14.78 -9.24 6.05
N GLY A 192 14.22 -8.06 5.81
CA GLY A 192 13.21 -7.42 6.62
C GLY A 192 11.87 -7.43 5.93
N VAL A 193 10.80 -7.71 6.66
CA VAL A 193 9.44 -7.62 6.16
C VAL A 193 8.63 -6.67 7.05
N GLY A 194 7.89 -5.77 6.43
CA GLY A 194 6.94 -4.88 7.10
C GLY A 194 5.59 -4.95 6.43
N ALA A 195 4.51 -5.08 7.20
CA ALA A 195 3.16 -5.01 6.64
C ALA A 195 2.22 -4.11 7.43
N HIS A 196 1.31 -3.46 6.69
CA HIS A 196 0.29 -2.59 7.23
C HIS A 196 -1.04 -2.82 6.50
N PHE A 197 -2.14 -2.63 7.21
CA PHE A 197 -3.48 -2.64 6.64
C PHE A 197 -4.12 -1.27 6.87
N GLY A 198 -4.57 -0.63 5.80
CA GLY A 198 -5.12 0.72 5.86
C GLY A 198 -5.66 1.21 4.51
N GLU A 199 -6.23 2.41 4.54
CA GLU A 199 -6.79 3.06 3.36
C GLU A 199 -5.69 3.59 2.44
N ALA A 200 -5.81 3.29 1.15
CA ALA A 200 -4.97 3.83 0.09
C ALA A 200 -5.79 4.03 -1.18
N VAL A 201 -5.30 4.87 -2.08
CA VAL A 201 -5.83 5.00 -3.43
C VAL A 201 -5.09 4.00 -4.32
N VAL A 202 -5.81 3.01 -4.85
CA VAL A 202 -5.28 2.01 -5.78
C VAL A 202 -5.62 2.42 -7.20
N GLY A 203 -4.63 2.50 -8.08
CA GLY A 203 -4.85 2.88 -9.47
C GLY A 203 -3.68 2.49 -10.34
N MET A 204 -3.86 2.61 -11.66
CA MET A 204 -2.74 2.49 -12.58
C MET A 204 -1.97 3.81 -12.63
N VAL A 205 -0.66 3.72 -12.42
CA VAL A 205 0.26 4.85 -12.50
C VAL A 205 1.46 4.45 -13.35
N GLY A 206 1.89 5.34 -14.24
CA GLY A 206 2.99 5.12 -15.17
C GLY A 206 2.70 5.81 -16.51
N GLY A 207 3.63 5.70 -17.45
CA GLY A 207 3.46 6.22 -18.80
C GLY A 207 3.57 5.10 -19.84
N GLY A 208 2.62 5.05 -20.76
CA GLY A 208 2.63 4.11 -21.90
C GLY A 208 2.74 2.65 -21.45
N LEU A 209 3.74 1.93 -21.95
CA LEU A 209 3.94 0.50 -21.67
C LEU A 209 4.42 0.18 -20.25
N GLN A 210 4.69 1.18 -19.41
CA GLN A 210 5.14 1.01 -18.02
C GLN A 210 4.05 1.30 -16.99
N GLU A 211 2.79 1.41 -17.40
CA GLU A 211 1.67 1.49 -16.46
C GLU A 211 1.60 0.24 -15.59
N ARG A 212 1.49 0.45 -14.27
CA ARG A 212 1.35 -0.63 -13.29
C ARG A 212 0.30 -0.26 -12.27
N VAL A 213 -0.40 -1.28 -11.77
CA VAL A 213 -1.28 -1.12 -10.61
C VAL A 213 -0.40 -0.86 -9.40
N THR A 214 -0.66 0.26 -8.72
CA THR A 214 0.05 0.64 -7.50
C THR A 214 -0.92 1.27 -6.51
N ALA A 215 -0.42 1.53 -5.30
CA ALA A 215 -1.16 2.21 -4.25
C ALA A 215 -0.46 3.52 -3.88
N LEU A 216 -1.24 4.55 -3.61
CA LEU A 216 -0.77 5.85 -3.11
C LEU A 216 -1.50 6.19 -1.82
N GLY A 217 -0.80 6.84 -0.89
CA GLY A 217 -1.39 7.33 0.34
C GLY A 217 -0.54 7.07 1.58
N ASP A 218 -1.12 7.39 2.73
CA ASP A 218 -0.41 7.32 4.00
C ASP A 218 -0.03 5.89 4.39
N ALA A 219 -0.93 4.94 4.11
CA ALA A 219 -0.76 3.52 4.42
C ALA A 219 0.52 2.93 3.78
N VAL A 220 0.84 3.33 2.54
CA VAL A 220 2.07 2.89 1.83
C VAL A 220 3.32 3.36 2.57
N ASN A 221 3.30 4.62 3.01
CA ASN A 221 4.41 5.21 3.77
C ASN A 221 4.55 4.62 5.17
N ILE A 222 3.44 4.23 5.81
CA ILE A 222 3.48 3.53 7.10
C ILE A 222 4.11 2.14 6.90
N ALA A 223 3.66 1.37 5.91
CA ALA A 223 4.16 0.02 5.64
C ALA A 223 5.68 0.00 5.40
N SER A 224 6.21 0.91 4.57
CA SER A 224 7.66 0.99 4.30
C SER A 224 8.47 1.38 5.54
N ARG A 225 7.93 2.23 6.42
CA ARG A 225 8.58 2.61 7.68
C ARG A 225 8.53 1.47 8.71
N ILE A 226 7.49 0.64 8.70
CA ILE A 226 7.40 -0.56 9.53
C ILE A 226 8.47 -1.58 9.13
N GLU A 227 8.67 -1.80 7.83
CA GLU A 227 9.79 -2.65 7.36
C GLU A 227 11.10 -2.14 7.95
N ARG A 228 11.40 -0.85 7.80
CA ARG A 228 12.66 -0.26 8.28
C ARG A 228 12.84 -0.37 9.80
N ALA A 229 11.75 -0.31 10.57
CA ALA A 229 11.76 -0.38 12.03
C ALA A 229 12.30 -1.72 12.56
N ASN A 230 12.22 -2.80 11.79
CA ASN A 230 12.78 -4.11 12.15
C ASN A 230 14.27 -4.03 12.49
N LYS A 231 15.06 -3.18 11.81
CA LYS A 231 16.50 -3.02 12.09
C LYS A 231 16.74 -2.56 13.53
N GLN A 232 15.96 -1.58 13.98
CA GLN A 232 16.03 -1.05 15.35
C GLN A 232 15.46 -2.04 16.37
N ALA A 233 14.38 -2.74 16.01
CA ALA A 233 13.70 -3.72 16.87
C ALA A 233 14.44 -5.07 17.00
N ARG A 234 15.43 -5.31 16.12
CA ARG A 234 16.10 -6.61 15.95
C ARG A 234 15.08 -7.74 15.73
N THR A 235 14.23 -7.54 14.72
CA THR A 235 13.19 -8.46 14.27
C THR A 235 13.31 -8.66 12.75
N GLU A 236 12.63 -9.68 12.22
CA GLU A 236 12.61 -9.94 10.78
C GLU A 236 11.28 -9.58 10.13
N PHE A 237 10.17 -9.68 10.87
CA PHE A 237 8.85 -9.32 10.36
C PHE A 237 8.04 -8.55 11.40
N LEU A 238 7.71 -7.29 11.08
CA LEU A 238 6.80 -6.44 11.86
C LEU A 238 5.51 -6.16 11.11
N VAL A 239 4.42 -6.08 11.87
CA VAL A 239 3.12 -5.61 11.37
C VAL A 239 2.57 -4.50 12.26
N SER A 240 1.77 -3.61 11.67
CA SER A 240 1.02 -2.62 12.44
C SER A 240 -0.06 -3.27 13.32
N GLU A 241 -0.41 -2.62 14.43
CA GLU A 241 -1.59 -2.94 15.25
C GLU A 241 -2.90 -3.01 14.42
N ALA A 242 -3.06 -2.15 13.41
CA ALA A 242 -4.25 -2.17 12.53
C ALA A 242 -4.39 -3.51 11.79
N LEU A 243 -3.30 -3.99 11.18
CA LEU A 243 -3.25 -5.29 10.52
C LEU A 243 -3.45 -6.44 11.52
N LEU A 244 -2.83 -6.37 12.70
CA LEU A 244 -2.93 -7.42 13.71
C LEU A 244 -4.38 -7.63 14.20
N ARG A 245 -5.16 -6.55 14.32
CA ARG A 245 -6.57 -6.61 14.71
C ARG A 245 -7.40 -7.40 13.70
N GLU A 246 -7.15 -7.24 12.42
CA GLU A 246 -7.91 -7.92 11.35
C GLU A 246 -7.65 -9.43 11.28
N VAL A 247 -6.46 -9.88 11.67
CA VAL A 247 -6.12 -11.31 11.65
C VAL A 247 -6.65 -12.09 12.87
N LYS A 248 -7.40 -11.46 13.78
CA LYS A 248 -8.20 -12.08 14.87
C LYS A 248 -7.50 -13.19 15.66
N GLY A 249 -6.22 -12.99 15.97
CA GLY A 249 -5.43 -13.96 16.75
C GLY A 249 -5.02 -15.23 15.98
N GLN A 250 -5.16 -15.27 14.66
CA GLN A 250 -4.59 -16.32 13.80
C GLN A 250 -3.07 -16.27 13.73
N VAL A 251 -2.44 -15.24 14.28
CA VAL A 251 -1.01 -14.99 14.21
C VAL A 251 -0.36 -15.17 15.57
N ARG A 252 0.83 -15.77 15.59
CA ARG A 252 1.70 -15.83 16.77
C ARG A 252 2.54 -14.56 16.80
N VAL A 253 2.39 -13.80 17.88
CA VAL A 253 3.10 -12.54 18.10
C VAL A 253 4.31 -12.78 19.00
N GLY A 254 5.46 -12.21 18.61
CA GLY A 254 6.69 -12.14 19.40
C GLY A 254 6.76 -10.84 20.19
N LYS A 255 7.80 -10.03 19.95
CA LYS A 255 7.94 -8.70 20.55
C LYS A 255 6.82 -7.76 20.11
N SER A 256 6.41 -6.87 21.01
CA SER A 256 5.55 -5.72 20.69
C SER A 256 6.24 -4.45 21.13
N LEU A 257 6.19 -3.40 20.31
CA LEU A 257 6.91 -2.16 20.57
C LEU A 257 6.13 -0.93 20.10
N ASN A 258 6.33 0.19 20.79
CA ASN A 258 5.80 1.49 20.41
C ASN A 258 6.92 2.35 19.83
N VAL A 259 6.88 2.61 18.53
CA VAL A 259 7.93 3.38 17.82
C VAL A 259 7.40 4.71 17.31
N LYS A 260 8.29 5.70 17.25
CA LYS A 260 8.05 6.90 16.43
C LYS A 260 8.52 6.58 15.02
N LEU A 261 7.60 6.55 14.07
CA LEU A 261 7.96 6.44 12.67
C LEU A 261 8.44 7.82 12.19
N PRO A 262 9.58 7.92 11.47
CA PRO A 262 10.07 9.22 11.02
C PRO A 262 8.99 9.96 10.22
N GLY A 263 8.88 11.29 10.34
CA GLY A 263 7.88 12.07 9.61
C GLY A 263 6.41 11.75 9.94
N LYS A 264 6.13 11.00 11.02
CA LYS A 264 4.77 10.76 11.52
C LYS A 264 4.58 11.37 12.89
N THR A 265 3.37 11.85 13.14
CA THR A 265 2.92 12.29 14.45
C THR A 265 2.48 11.08 15.28
N GLY A 266 2.83 11.07 16.57
CA GLY A 266 2.43 10.01 17.50
C GLY A 266 3.39 8.80 17.58
N LYS A 267 2.95 7.78 18.32
CA LYS A 267 3.63 6.50 18.48
C LYS A 267 2.78 5.41 17.83
N TYR A 268 3.43 4.48 17.16
CA TYR A 268 2.80 3.37 16.46
C TYR A 268 3.15 2.06 17.16
N ALA A 269 2.11 1.31 17.54
CA ALA A 269 2.25 -0.04 18.06
C ALA A 269 2.53 -1.01 16.90
N LEU A 270 3.68 -1.68 16.98
CA LEU A 270 4.15 -2.68 16.03
C LEU A 270 4.34 -4.02 16.73
N HIS A 271 4.10 -5.10 15.99
CA HIS A 271 4.13 -6.46 16.52
C HIS A 271 4.96 -7.35 15.62
N GLU A 272 5.87 -8.09 16.24
CA GLU A 272 6.66 -9.10 15.56
C GLU A 272 5.79 -10.32 15.24
N VAL A 273 5.85 -10.77 14.00
CA VAL A 273 5.15 -11.96 13.54
C VAL A 273 6.13 -13.12 13.49
N VAL A 274 5.87 -14.16 14.29
CA VAL A 274 6.75 -15.34 14.40
C VAL A 274 6.11 -16.63 13.86
N GLY A 275 4.87 -16.54 13.37
CA GLY A 275 4.18 -17.67 12.73
C GLY A 275 2.67 -17.53 12.73
N ILE A 276 1.99 -18.55 12.21
CA ILE A 276 0.53 -18.68 12.21
C ILE A 276 0.12 -19.67 13.31
N ARG A 277 -0.99 -19.39 14.00
CA ARG A 277 -1.65 -20.34 14.89
C ARG A 277 -2.41 -21.33 14.02
N THR A 278 -1.99 -22.59 14.02
CA THR A 278 -2.82 -23.66 13.48
C THR A 278 -4.07 -23.77 14.33
N ALA A 279 -5.24 -23.85 13.71
CA ALA A 279 -6.47 -24.15 14.43
C ALA A 279 -6.25 -25.48 15.17
N ARG A 280 -6.46 -25.50 16.50
CA ARG A 280 -6.48 -26.77 17.25
C ARG A 280 -7.53 -27.66 16.58
N GLY A 281 -7.09 -28.77 15.98
CA GLY A 281 -8.00 -29.81 15.51
C GLY A 281 -8.92 -30.19 16.67
N LYS A 282 -10.24 -30.25 16.39
CA LYS A 282 -11.21 -30.86 17.30
C LYS A 282 -10.62 -32.16 17.82
N GLN A 283 -10.37 -32.26 19.13
CA GLN A 283 -10.05 -33.54 19.76
C GLN A 283 -11.16 -34.51 19.36
N ARG A 284 -10.81 -35.55 18.60
CA ARG A 284 -11.65 -36.74 18.48
C ARG A 284 -11.78 -37.27 19.90
N THR A 285 -12.93 -37.06 20.52
CA THR A 285 -13.33 -37.79 21.71
C THR A 285 -13.39 -39.26 21.30
N GLY A 286 -12.33 -40.00 21.62
CA GLY A 286 -12.29 -41.44 21.45
C GLY A 286 -13.37 -42.05 22.32
N ALA A 287 -14.45 -42.52 21.69
CA ALA A 287 -15.35 -43.47 22.32
C ALA A 287 -14.58 -44.79 22.46
N ARG A 288 -14.44 -45.23 23.71
CA ARG A 288 -13.88 -46.53 24.12
C ARG A 288 -14.89 -47.64 23.73
N PRO A 289 -14.45 -48.82 23.27
CA PRO A 289 -15.37 -49.85 22.80
C PRO A 289 -16.10 -50.52 23.98
N PRO A 290 -17.34 -51.02 23.79
CA PRO A 290 -17.93 -51.93 24.76
C PRO A 290 -17.32 -53.34 24.60
N VAL A 291 -17.26 -54.01 25.75
CA VAL A 291 -16.68 -55.34 26.01
C VAL A 291 -17.37 -56.44 25.23
#